data_AF-A0A797I3E4-F1
#
_entry.id   AF-A0A797I3E4-F1
#
_cell.length_a   1.000
_cell.length_b   1.000
_cell.length_c   1.000
_cell.angle_alpha   90.00
_cell.angle_beta   90.00
_cell.angle_gamma   90.00
#
_symmetry.space_group_name_H-M   'P 1'
#
loop_
_entity.id
_entity.type
_entity.pdbx_description
1 polymer ?
#
loop_
_entity_poly.entity_id
_entity_poly.type
_entity_poly.pdbx_seq_one_letter_code
_entity_poly.pdbx_strand_id
1 'polypeptide(L)'
;MSSIITITVYTLDELSCPAREKARDGYRQHHADSNWYENVYEDVREVCGIFGIDLCQRVIRLSNGRFMEEPCIWFSGFCSQGRSLF
;
A
#
# COMPACT_ATOMS: atom_id res chain seq x y z
N MET A 1 -25.18 -5.29 -23.75
CA MET A 1 -24.31 -5.82 -24.81
C MET A 1 -22.86 -5.65 -24.36
N SER A 2 -22.12 -6.74 -24.19
CA SER A 2 -20.69 -6.70 -23.84
C SER A 2 -19.85 -6.54 -25.11
N SER A 3 -19.00 -5.52 -25.15
CA SER A 3 -18.02 -5.30 -26.21
C SER A 3 -16.65 -5.77 -25.75
N ILE A 4 -15.99 -6.60 -26.56
CA ILE A 4 -14.61 -7.01 -26.33
C ILE A 4 -13.71 -5.94 -26.94
N ILE A 5 -12.80 -5.38 -26.13
CA ILE A 5 -11.80 -4.39 -26.55
C ILE A 5 -10.45 -5.13 -26.59
N THR A 6 -9.83 -5.16 -27.77
CA THR A 6 -8.48 -5.69 -27.94
C THR A 6 -7.48 -4.55 -27.79
N ILE A 7 -6.56 -4.66 -26.84
CA ILE A 7 -5.44 -3.73 -26.68
C ILE A 7 -4.11 -4.47 -26.84
N THR A 8 -3.15 -3.83 -27.50
CA THR A 8 -1.79 -4.35 -27.60
C THR A 8 -1.03 -3.99 -26.33
N VAL A 9 -0.53 -5.00 -25.63
CA VAL A 9 0.29 -4.83 -24.41
C VAL A 9 1.76 -4.96 -24.80
N TYR A 10 2.57 -3.98 -24.36
CA TYR A 10 4.02 -3.98 -24.56
C TYR A 10 4.73 -4.31 -23.27
N THR A 11 5.82 -5.07 -23.37
CA THR A 11 6.73 -5.33 -22.25
C THR A 11 7.69 -4.16 -22.05
N LEU A 12 8.27 -4.01 -20.86
CA LEU A 12 9.08 -2.84 -20.50
C LEU A 12 10.34 -2.68 -21.39
N ASP A 13 10.85 -3.79 -21.91
CA ASP A 13 12.04 -3.84 -22.78
C ASP A 13 11.75 -3.42 -24.23
N GLU A 14 10.48 -3.45 -24.65
CA GLU A 14 10.01 -2.99 -25.96
C GLU A 14 9.77 -1.48 -25.99
N LEU A 15 9.87 -0.80 -24.82
CA LEU A 15 9.63 0.63 -24.68
C LEU A 15 10.91 1.44 -24.95
N SER A 16 10.74 2.58 -25.62
CA SER A 16 11.78 3.59 -25.70
C SER A 16 12.14 4.14 -24.30
N CYS A 17 13.36 4.66 -24.13
CA CYS A 17 13.81 5.20 -22.82
C CYS A 17 12.82 6.21 -22.19
N PRO A 18 12.23 7.18 -22.93
CA PRO A 18 11.22 8.09 -22.37
C PRO A 18 9.92 7.38 -21.98
N ALA A 19 9.48 6.40 -22.77
CA ALA A 19 8.25 5.65 -22.49
C ALA A 19 8.39 4.74 -21.27
N ARG A 20 9.57 4.16 -21.07
CA ARG A 20 9.92 3.37 -19.88
C ARG A 20 9.96 4.22 -18.62
N GLU A 21 10.49 5.44 -18.68
CA GLU A 21 10.46 6.33 -17.52
C GLU A 21 9.01 6.76 -17.18
N LYS A 22 8.20 7.05 -18.19
CA LYS A 22 6.77 7.35 -17.99
C LYS A 22 5.99 6.16 -17.41
N ALA A 23 6.29 4.93 -17.84
CA ALA A 23 5.70 3.71 -17.28
C ALA A 23 6.10 3.50 -15.81
N ARG A 24 7.37 3.74 -15.48
CA ARG A 24 7.87 3.70 -14.08
C ARG A 24 7.24 4.79 -13.22
N ASP A 25 7.08 5.99 -13.76
CA ASP A 25 6.45 7.10 -13.05
C ASP A 25 4.97 6.83 -12.78
N GLY A 26 4.23 6.30 -13.76
CA GLY A 26 2.87 5.80 -13.57
C GLY A 26 2.81 4.71 -12.50
N TYR A 27 3.74 3.74 -12.53
CA TYR A 27 3.83 2.72 -11.49
C TYR A 27 4.04 3.33 -10.10
N ARG A 28 4.95 4.30 -9.94
CA ARG A 28 5.21 4.97 -8.65
C ARG A 28 3.99 5.73 -8.13
N GLN A 29 3.21 6.35 -9.01
CA GLN A 29 2.00 7.09 -8.64
C GLN A 29 0.82 6.15 -8.30
N HIS A 30 0.73 5.00 -8.97
CA HIS A 30 -0.34 4.02 -8.78
C HIS A 30 -0.01 2.91 -7.76
N HIS A 31 1.25 2.76 -7.34
CA HIS A 31 1.66 1.86 -6.24
C HIS A 31 1.30 2.38 -4.85
N ALA A 32 0.62 3.53 -4.77
CA ALA A 32 -0.10 3.96 -3.58
C ALA A 32 -1.43 3.20 -3.46
N ASP A 33 -1.47 1.89 -3.73
CA ASP A 33 -2.57 1.06 -3.23
C ASP A 33 -2.52 1.20 -1.72
N SER A 34 -3.49 1.95 -1.19
CA SER A 34 -3.53 2.48 0.17
C SER A 34 -3.71 1.40 1.25
N ASN A 35 -3.45 0.14 0.91
CA ASN A 35 -3.76 -1.04 1.70
C ASN A 35 -2.64 -2.10 1.73
N TRP A 36 -1.44 -1.78 1.22
CA TRP A 36 -0.29 -2.71 1.26
C TRP A 36 0.03 -3.22 2.68
N TYR A 37 -0.36 -2.44 3.69
CA TYR A 37 -0.09 -2.72 5.09
C TYR A 37 -1.23 -3.45 5.81
N GLU A 38 -2.41 -3.65 5.22
CA GLU A 38 -3.56 -4.18 6.00
C GLU A 38 -3.24 -5.55 6.62
N ASN A 39 -2.55 -6.43 5.88
CA ASN A 39 -2.10 -7.72 6.41
C ASN A 39 -1.04 -7.58 7.53
N VAL A 40 -0.23 -6.51 7.52
CA VAL A 40 0.82 -6.26 8.52
C VAL A 40 0.22 -5.97 9.90
N TYR A 41 -0.94 -5.30 9.95
CA TYR A 41 -1.60 -5.00 11.23
C TYR A 41 -2.11 -6.27 11.91
N GLU A 42 -2.68 -7.20 11.15
CA GLU A 42 -3.15 -8.49 11.67
C GLU A 42 -1.99 -9.36 12.15
N ASP A 43 -0.91 -9.45 11.37
CA ASP A 43 0.29 -10.20 11.74
C ASP A 43 0.91 -9.67 13.04
N VAL A 44 1.00 -8.34 13.20
CA VAL A 44 1.53 -7.73 14.43
C VAL A 44 0.63 -8.03 15.62
N ARG A 45 -0.70 -8.02 15.46
CA ARG A 45 -1.60 -8.42 16.55
C ARG A 45 -1.38 -9.87 16.98
N GLU A 46 -1.26 -10.79 16.02
CA GLU A 46 -1.06 -12.21 16.31
C GLU A 46 0.27 -12.43 17.05
N VAL A 47 1.35 -11.83 16.56
CA VAL A 47 2.68 -11.93 17.19
C VAL A 47 2.65 -11.34 18.61
N CYS A 48 2.06 -10.17 18.81
CA CYS A 48 1.90 -9.59 20.14
C CYS A 48 1.11 -10.49 21.09
N GLY A 49 0.04 -11.14 20.60
CA GLY A 49 -0.72 -12.14 21.37
C GLY A 49 0.12 -13.33 21.82
N ILE A 50 1.00 -13.84 20.95
CA ILE A 50 1.95 -14.92 21.29
C ILE A 50 2.91 -14.50 22.40
N PHE A 51 3.37 -13.24 22.38
CA PHE A 51 4.30 -12.71 23.38
C PHE A 51 3.61 -12.17 24.65
N GLY A 52 2.27 -12.16 24.71
CA GLY A 52 1.52 -11.57 25.82
C GLY A 52 1.66 -10.04 25.92
N ILE A 53 1.84 -9.37 24.78
CA ILE A 53 1.96 -7.92 24.67
C ILE A 53 0.57 -7.35 24.32
N ASP A 54 0.02 -6.52 25.21
CA ASP A 54 -1.21 -5.79 24.93
C ASP A 54 -0.94 -4.59 24.02
N LEU A 55 -1.53 -4.60 22.83
CA LEU A 55 -1.47 -3.47 21.91
C LEU A 55 -2.45 -2.38 22.34
N CYS A 56 -1.97 -1.14 22.39
CA CYS A 56 -2.85 0.02 22.57
C CYS A 56 -3.88 0.07 21.44
N GLN A 57 -5.16 0.14 21.78
CA GLN A 57 -6.25 0.29 20.81
C GLN A 57 -6.86 1.69 20.91
N ARG A 58 -7.25 2.27 19.78
CA ARG A 58 -8.01 3.51 19.70
C ARG A 58 -9.42 3.22 19.25
N VAL A 59 -10.37 3.83 19.94
CA VAL A 59 -11.77 3.83 19.56
C VAL A 59 -11.99 4.90 18.49
N ILE A 60 -12.37 4.48 17.29
CA ILE A 60 -12.76 5.36 16.19
C ILE A 60 -14.28 5.35 16.07
N ARG A 61 -14.86 6.54 15.85
CA ARG A 61 -16.29 6.68 15.58
C ARG A 61 -16.53 6.59 14.08
N LEU A 62 -17.27 5.57 13.66
CA LEU A 62 -17.68 5.38 12.28
C LEU A 62 -18.83 6.33 11.91
N SER A 63 -18.96 6.64 10.63
CA SER A 63 -20.01 7.52 10.09
C SER A 63 -21.44 7.01 10.35
N ASN A 64 -21.58 5.70 10.57
CA ASN A 64 -22.84 5.04 10.95
C ASN A 64 -23.14 5.12 12.47
N GLY A 65 -22.37 5.87 13.25
CA GLY A 65 -22.55 6.03 14.69
C GLY A 65 -22.02 4.88 15.55
N ARG A 66 -21.45 3.83 14.94
CA ARG A 66 -20.81 2.72 15.67
C ARG A 66 -19.38 3.07 16.05
N PHE A 67 -18.87 2.35 17.04
CA PHE A 67 -17.48 2.45 17.48
C PHE A 67 -16.70 1.25 16.95
N MET A 68 -15.46 1.48 16.53
CA MET A 68 -14.51 0.46 16.08
C MET A 68 -13.22 0.60 16.86
N GLU A 69 -12.65 -0.50 17.32
CA GLU A 69 -11.34 -0.53 17.97
C GLU A 69 -10.27 -0.88 16.93
N GLU A 70 -9.34 0.04 16.71
CA GLU A 70 -8.21 -0.14 15.79
C GLU A 70 -6.89 -0.07 16.58
N PRO A 71 -5.93 -0.98 16.34
CA PRO A 71 -4.62 -0.96 16.98
C PRO A 71 -3.86 0.31 16.61
N CYS A 72 -3.30 0.97 17.61
CA CYS A 72 -2.52 2.20 17.49
C CYS A 72 -1.10 1.91 16.98
N ILE A 73 -0.99 1.38 15.76
CA ILE A 73 0.29 1.13 15.10
C ILE A 73 0.62 2.32 14.21
N TRP A 74 1.74 2.97 14.49
CA TRP A 74 2.21 4.16 13.76
C TRP A 74 3.42 3.82 12.91
N PHE A 75 3.33 4.12 11.61
CA PHE A 75 4.48 4.04 10.70
C PHE A 75 5.05 5.44 10.48
N SER A 76 6.36 5.59 10.64
CA SER A 76 7.10 6.79 10.22
C SER A 76 8.33 6.35 9.42
N GLY A 77 8.62 7.03 8.30
CA GLY A 77 9.87 6.84 7.54
C GLY A 77 9.80 6.29 6.11
N PHE A 78 8.62 6.10 5.50
CA PHE A 78 8.53 5.44 4.18
C PHE A 78 8.68 6.37 2.95
N CYS A 79 8.84 7.68 3.13
CA CYS A 79 8.98 8.64 2.01
C CYS A 79 10.41 9.16 1.79
N SER A 80 11.41 8.28 1.77
CA SER A 80 12.69 8.56 1.07
C SER A 80 13.53 7.28 1.01
N GLN A 81 13.23 6.41 0.06
CA GLN A 81 14.17 5.36 -0.35
C GLN A 81 14.73 5.72 -1.72
N GLY A 82 15.89 6.38 -1.73
CA GLY A 82 16.74 6.50 -2.91
C GLY A 82 16.93 7.91 -3.45
N ARG A 83 17.72 8.74 -2.73
CA ARG A 83 18.63 9.66 -3.41
C ARG A 83 20.04 9.14 -3.19
N SER A 84 20.50 8.23 -4.06
CA SER A 84 21.94 7.99 -4.21
C SER A 84 22.44 8.99 -5.24
N LEU A 85 23.02 10.08 -4.77
CA LEU A 85 23.93 10.89 -5.58
C LEU A 85 25.25 10.13 -5.66
N PHE A 86 25.43 9.32 -6.71
CA PHE A 86 26.71 8.97 -7.33
C PHE A 86 26.46 8.68 -8.80
#